data_AF-A0A954WPS2-F1
#
_entry.id   AF-A0A954WPS2-F1
#
_cell.length_a   1.000
_cell.length_b   1.000
_cell.length_c   1.000
_cell.angle_alpha   90.00
_cell.angle_beta   90.00
_cell.angle_gamma   90.00
#
_symmetry.space_group_name_H-M   'P 1'
#
loop_
_entity.id
_entity.type
_entity.pdbx_description
1 polymer ?
#
loop_
_entity_poly.entity_id
_entity_poly.type
_entity_poly.pdbx_seq_one_letter_code
_entity_poly.pdbx_strand_id
1 'polypeptide(L)'
;MEPTVSWRISGTQAVSQGGRLHCEVDVAKPSQGLENVQLGDSRFSNWSLLRTKLPGGIGTEPVAEHYVRGNDLIVTYKQTPNRTVRPQLCWRAGAASTELIVSVQTSLLESCPAICVGSRLVDGEAYSLDGESCQQITNACEIPTSAILFRPNGGSVSYLELVHPSDANLVRIEFSADQVETQFEIFNDRLEKGVIRRGRLRSHFIDRASDVDSAIELMREFQASPAPLTT
;
A
#
# COMPACT_ATOMS: atom_id res chain seq x y z
N MET A 1 -22.13 -16.82 -0.87
CA MET A 1 -20.99 -17.02 0.06
C MET A 1 -19.78 -16.54 -0.72
N GLU A 2 -19.26 -15.36 -0.41
CA GLU A 2 -18.06 -14.87 -1.11
C GLU A 2 -16.88 -15.80 -0.78
N PRO A 3 -16.01 -16.09 -1.76
CA PRO A 3 -14.89 -16.97 -1.52
C PRO A 3 -13.94 -16.34 -0.51
N THR A 4 -13.51 -17.13 0.48
CA THR A 4 -12.64 -16.66 1.56
C THR A 4 -11.24 -16.41 1.00
N VAL A 5 -10.84 -15.14 0.94
CA VAL A 5 -9.47 -14.77 0.55
C VAL A 5 -8.51 -15.14 1.67
N SER A 6 -7.37 -15.74 1.34
CA SER A 6 -6.34 -16.11 2.31
C SER A 6 -4.94 -15.97 1.72
N TRP A 7 -3.94 -15.85 2.58
CA TRP A 7 -2.53 -15.91 2.16
C TRP A 7 -1.97 -17.31 2.34
N ARG A 8 -1.06 -17.70 1.43
CA ARG A 8 -0.22 -18.88 1.59
C ARG A 8 1.25 -18.46 1.51
N ILE A 9 2.07 -18.92 2.46
CA ILE A 9 3.49 -18.59 2.52
C ILE A 9 4.37 -19.83 2.36
N SER A 10 5.47 -19.68 1.62
CA SER A 10 6.50 -20.72 1.41
C SER A 10 7.88 -20.06 1.34
N GLY A 11 8.68 -20.22 2.39
CA GLY A 11 9.95 -19.48 2.52
C GLY A 11 9.67 -17.99 2.66
N THR A 12 10.23 -17.16 1.79
CA THR A 12 9.95 -15.71 1.79
C THR A 12 8.81 -15.30 0.85
N GLN A 13 8.28 -16.23 0.04
CA GLN A 13 7.25 -15.93 -0.94
C GLN A 13 5.87 -16.15 -0.32
N ALA A 14 5.02 -15.14 -0.40
CA ALA A 14 3.62 -15.21 -0.01
C ALA A 14 2.71 -14.89 -1.18
N VAL A 15 1.60 -15.62 -1.30
CA VAL A 15 0.65 -15.54 -2.42
C VAL A 15 -0.77 -15.39 -1.87
N SER A 16 -1.55 -14.46 -2.41
CA SER A 16 -2.97 -14.33 -2.10
C SER A 16 -3.81 -15.30 -2.93
N GLN A 17 -4.77 -15.97 -2.29
CA GLN A 17 -5.62 -17.00 -2.88
C GLN A 17 -7.08 -16.82 -2.45
N GLY A 18 -8.03 -17.32 -3.25
CA GLY A 18 -9.44 -17.37 -2.87
C GLY A 18 -10.25 -16.08 -3.10
N GLY A 19 -9.67 -15.07 -3.77
CA GLY A 19 -10.36 -13.85 -4.22
C GLY A 19 -10.38 -13.71 -5.75
N ARG A 20 -10.88 -12.58 -6.25
CA ARG A 20 -10.67 -12.18 -7.66
C ARG A 20 -9.26 -11.64 -7.86
N LEU A 21 -8.69 -11.02 -6.84
CA LEU A 21 -7.32 -10.51 -6.83
C LEU A 21 -6.35 -11.62 -6.43
N HIS A 22 -5.35 -11.84 -7.27
CA HIS A 22 -4.17 -12.64 -7.01
C HIS A 22 -2.94 -11.74 -7.09
N CYS A 23 -2.05 -11.86 -6.12
CA CYS A 23 -0.78 -11.15 -6.07
C CYS A 23 0.22 -11.91 -5.20
N GLU A 24 1.50 -11.60 -5.40
CA GLU A 24 2.61 -12.24 -4.72
C GLU A 24 3.49 -11.20 -4.03
N VAL A 25 4.15 -11.58 -2.95
CA VAL A 25 5.14 -10.72 -2.28
C VAL A 25 6.29 -11.55 -1.74
N ASP A 26 7.51 -11.10 -2.03
CA ASP A 26 8.71 -11.54 -1.31
C ASP A 26 8.79 -10.74 0.00
N VAL A 27 8.47 -11.36 1.14
CA VAL A 27 8.46 -10.67 2.43
C VAL A 27 9.83 -10.13 2.84
N ALA A 28 10.90 -10.65 2.24
CA ALA A 28 12.26 -10.14 2.44
C ALA A 28 12.57 -8.92 1.58
N LYS A 29 11.73 -8.55 0.61
CA LYS A 29 11.94 -7.40 -0.30
C LYS A 29 10.70 -6.51 -0.35
N PRO A 30 10.30 -5.87 0.77
CA PRO A 30 9.09 -5.05 0.82
C PRO A 30 9.09 -3.89 -0.18
N SER A 31 10.26 -3.45 -0.66
CA SER A 31 10.39 -2.41 -1.68
C SER A 31 9.95 -2.85 -3.09
N GLN A 32 9.76 -4.15 -3.31
CA GLN A 32 9.12 -4.73 -4.50
C GLN A 32 7.60 -4.79 -4.38
N GLY A 33 7.03 -4.63 -3.18
CA GLY A 33 5.60 -4.61 -2.96
C GLY A 33 4.91 -5.91 -3.40
N LEU A 34 3.64 -5.79 -3.80
CA LEU A 34 2.85 -6.86 -4.38
C LEU A 34 3.12 -6.90 -5.90
N GLU A 35 3.61 -8.04 -6.37
CA GLU A 35 3.92 -8.32 -7.77
C GLU A 35 2.96 -9.39 -8.33
N ASN A 36 3.13 -9.75 -9.61
CA ASN A 36 2.31 -10.76 -10.30
C ASN A 36 0.80 -10.55 -10.14
N VAL A 37 0.39 -9.28 -10.28
CA VAL A 37 -0.97 -8.82 -10.01
C VAL A 37 -1.93 -9.27 -11.10
N GLN A 38 -3.01 -9.92 -10.68
CA GLN A 38 -4.07 -10.42 -11.56
C GLN A 38 -5.44 -10.22 -10.91
N LEU A 39 -6.41 -9.74 -11.67
CA LEU A 39 -7.81 -9.61 -11.26
C LEU A 39 -8.72 -10.38 -12.21
N GLY A 40 -9.24 -11.53 -11.77
CA GLY A 40 -9.97 -12.45 -12.66
C GLY A 40 -9.08 -12.87 -13.83
N ASP A 41 -9.52 -12.59 -15.06
CA ASP A 41 -8.76 -12.91 -16.28
C ASP A 41 -7.79 -11.78 -16.71
N SER A 42 -7.85 -10.61 -16.05
CA SER A 42 -6.99 -9.47 -16.37
C SER A 42 -5.66 -9.56 -15.62
N ARG A 43 -4.55 -9.56 -16.35
CA ARG A 43 -3.19 -9.55 -15.77
C ARG A 43 -2.54 -8.18 -15.95
N PHE A 44 -1.95 -7.66 -14.88
CA PHE A 44 -1.26 -6.38 -14.86
C PHE A 44 0.25 -6.61 -14.82
N SER A 45 0.85 -6.73 -16.00
CA SER A 45 2.29 -6.98 -16.15
C SER A 45 3.12 -5.79 -15.66
N ASN A 46 4.23 -6.07 -14.97
CA ASN A 46 5.18 -5.06 -14.46
C ASN A 46 4.60 -4.07 -13.44
N TRP A 47 3.41 -4.34 -12.91
CA TRP A 47 2.87 -3.59 -11.78
C TRP A 47 3.49 -4.07 -10.48
N SER A 48 3.70 -3.12 -9.57
CA SER A 48 4.28 -3.36 -8.26
C SER A 48 3.56 -2.45 -7.26
N LEU A 49 2.66 -3.04 -6.47
CA LEU A 49 1.72 -2.29 -5.64
C LEU A 49 2.16 -2.21 -4.19
N LEU A 50 1.83 -1.11 -3.49
CA LEU A 50 2.07 -0.97 -2.04
C LEU A 50 3.52 -1.29 -1.63
N ARG A 51 4.47 -0.94 -2.51
CA ARG A 51 5.91 -1.01 -2.30
C ARG A 51 6.26 -0.21 -1.07
N THR A 52 6.96 -0.84 -0.13
CA THR A 52 7.29 -0.23 1.15
C THR A 52 8.81 -0.09 1.28
N LYS A 53 9.30 1.15 1.28
CA LYS A 53 10.70 1.48 1.56
C LYS A 53 10.85 1.69 3.07
N LEU A 54 11.52 0.75 3.74
CA LEU A 54 11.83 0.87 5.16
C LEU A 54 13.03 1.82 5.38
N PRO A 55 13.14 2.47 6.56
CA PRO A 55 14.28 3.32 6.90
C PRO A 55 15.60 2.56 6.73
N GLY A 56 16.57 3.19 6.06
CA GLY A 56 17.91 2.63 5.84
C GLY A 56 17.90 1.34 5.02
N GLY A 57 16.87 1.11 4.20
CA GLY A 57 16.67 -0.16 3.50
C GLY A 57 17.79 -0.52 2.54
N ILE A 58 18.09 -1.82 2.44
CA ILE A 58 19.26 -2.36 1.72
C ILE A 58 18.87 -3.35 0.62
N GLY A 59 17.63 -3.26 0.12
CA GLY A 59 17.08 -4.15 -0.90
C GLY A 59 16.49 -5.44 -0.31
N THR A 60 17.31 -6.26 0.36
CA THR A 60 16.84 -7.44 1.12
C THR A 60 16.85 -7.14 2.61
N GLU A 61 15.67 -7.19 3.21
CA GLU A 61 15.43 -6.82 4.58
C GLU A 61 15.56 -8.01 5.55
N PRO A 62 16.21 -7.83 6.71
CA PRO A 62 16.28 -8.87 7.71
C PRO A 62 14.90 -9.06 8.37
N VAL A 63 14.20 -10.13 8.00
CA VAL A 63 12.92 -10.53 8.59
C VAL A 63 13.17 -11.13 9.98
N ALA A 64 12.44 -10.64 10.99
CA ALA A 64 12.44 -11.21 12.33
C ALA A 64 11.44 -12.36 12.43
N GLU A 65 10.25 -12.16 11.89
CA GLU A 65 9.13 -13.10 11.92
C GLU A 65 8.18 -12.79 10.76
N HIS A 66 7.55 -13.83 10.22
CA HIS A 66 6.40 -13.68 9.33
C HIS A 66 5.43 -14.84 9.53
N TYR A 67 4.14 -14.59 9.37
CA TYR A 67 3.10 -15.61 9.46
C TYR A 67 1.80 -15.12 8.80
N VAL A 68 0.88 -16.06 8.57
CA VAL A 68 -0.47 -15.78 8.10
C VAL A 68 -1.46 -15.95 9.25
N ARG A 69 -2.39 -15.01 9.40
CA ARG A 69 -3.50 -15.08 10.35
C ARG A 69 -4.80 -14.69 9.66
N GLY A 70 -5.62 -15.68 9.31
CA GLY A 70 -6.82 -15.45 8.50
C GLY A 70 -6.44 -14.87 7.14
N ASN A 71 -6.89 -13.65 6.86
CA ASN A 71 -6.63 -12.95 5.60
C ASN A 71 -5.43 -11.99 5.69
N ASP A 72 -4.73 -12.00 6.83
CA ASP A 72 -3.61 -11.11 7.12
C ASP A 72 -2.28 -11.87 6.91
N LEU A 73 -1.40 -11.33 6.06
CA LEU A 73 0.02 -11.66 6.03
C LEU A 73 0.75 -10.65 6.88
N ILE A 74 1.38 -11.11 7.97
CA ILE A 74 2.06 -10.26 8.93
C ILE A 74 3.55 -10.54 8.86
N VAL A 75 4.35 -9.48 8.75
CA VAL A 75 5.81 -9.54 8.67
C VAL A 75 6.41 -8.50 9.59
N THR A 76 7.30 -8.92 10.47
CA THR A 76 8.05 -8.02 11.34
C THR A 76 9.52 -8.02 10.95
N TYR A 77 10.10 -6.83 10.79
CA TYR A 77 11.48 -6.64 10.39
C TYR A 77 12.39 -6.33 11.58
N LYS A 78 13.65 -6.74 11.50
CA LYS A 78 14.64 -6.45 12.56
C LYS A 78 15.03 -4.97 12.54
N GLN A 79 15.34 -4.44 13.72
CA GLN A 79 16.14 -3.23 13.85
C GLN A 79 17.53 -3.48 13.25
N THR A 80 18.13 -2.44 12.69
CA THR A 80 19.50 -2.47 12.15
C THR A 80 20.24 -1.22 12.61
N PRO A 81 21.58 -1.13 12.47
CA PRO A 81 22.29 0.11 12.78
C PRO A 81 21.73 1.34 12.04
N ASN A 82 21.18 1.14 10.84
CA ASN A 82 20.57 2.20 10.02
C ASN A 82 19.05 2.33 10.21
N ARG A 83 18.45 1.46 11.05
CA ARG A 83 17.01 1.45 11.34
C ARG A 83 16.78 1.23 12.83
N THR A 84 16.53 2.33 13.52
CA THR A 84 16.32 2.36 14.97
C THR A 84 14.91 1.96 15.40
N VAL A 85 13.99 1.72 14.47
CA VAL A 85 12.62 1.26 14.72
C VAL A 85 12.45 -0.20 14.33
N ARG A 86 11.42 -0.86 14.85
CA ARG A 86 10.99 -2.21 14.45
C ARG A 86 9.70 -2.10 13.62
N PRO A 87 9.79 -2.12 12.28
CA PRO A 87 8.61 -2.09 11.42
C PRO A 87 7.89 -3.44 11.42
N GLN A 88 6.57 -3.38 11.35
CA GLN A 88 5.71 -4.51 11.03
C GLN A 88 4.77 -4.12 9.90
N LEU A 89 4.72 -4.94 8.86
CA LEU A 89 3.80 -4.80 7.74
C LEU A 89 2.73 -5.89 7.86
N CYS A 90 1.48 -5.51 7.65
CA CYS A 90 0.34 -6.41 7.62
C CYS A 90 -0.42 -6.17 6.33
N TRP A 91 -0.31 -7.09 5.37
CA TRP A 91 -1.13 -7.09 4.16
C TRP A 91 -2.39 -7.91 4.39
N ARG A 92 -3.53 -7.24 4.38
CA ARG A 92 -4.85 -7.86 4.46
C ARG A 92 -5.45 -7.98 3.07
N ALA A 93 -5.70 -9.20 2.62
CA ALA A 93 -6.27 -9.45 1.31
C ALA A 93 -7.81 -9.36 1.34
N GLY A 94 -8.37 -8.67 0.35
CA GLY A 94 -9.80 -8.63 0.05
C GLY A 94 -10.11 -9.21 -1.34
N ALA A 95 -11.39 -9.30 -1.71
CA ALA A 95 -11.80 -9.93 -2.96
C ALA A 95 -11.21 -9.24 -4.20
N ALA A 96 -11.16 -7.90 -4.21
CA ALA A 96 -10.60 -7.06 -5.27
C ALA A 96 -9.79 -5.88 -4.68
N SER A 97 -9.29 -6.04 -3.46
CA SER A 97 -8.64 -4.98 -2.71
C SER A 97 -7.52 -5.54 -1.84
N THR A 98 -6.64 -4.66 -1.38
CA THR A 98 -5.65 -4.97 -0.35
C THR A 98 -5.55 -3.81 0.62
N GLU A 99 -5.50 -4.10 1.92
CA GLU A 99 -5.18 -3.11 2.95
C GLU A 99 -3.78 -3.39 3.48
N LEU A 100 -2.92 -2.37 3.51
CA LEU A 100 -1.61 -2.43 4.12
C LEU A 100 -1.62 -1.61 5.41
N ILE A 101 -1.38 -2.29 6.53
CA ILE A 101 -1.17 -1.65 7.82
C ILE A 101 0.32 -1.68 8.14
N VAL A 102 0.92 -0.50 8.24
CA VAL A 102 2.31 -0.33 8.65
C VAL A 102 2.31 0.04 10.11
N SER A 103 3.08 -0.68 10.93
CA SER A 103 3.28 -0.35 12.35
C SER A 103 4.76 -0.14 12.62
N VAL A 104 5.10 0.87 13.41
CA VAL A 104 6.46 1.14 13.87
C VAL A 104 6.49 1.28 15.38
N GLN A 105 7.48 0.66 16.00
CA GLN A 105 7.76 0.78 17.43
C GLN A 105 9.25 1.05 17.63
N THR A 106 9.58 1.88 18.62
CA THR A 106 10.95 2.14 19.05
C THR A 106 11.12 1.96 20.55
N SER A 107 12.29 1.47 20.94
CA SER A 107 12.75 1.47 22.34
C SER A 107 13.61 2.69 22.66
N LEU A 108 13.98 3.49 21.65
CA LEU A 108 14.78 4.71 21.81
C LEU A 108 13.90 5.90 22.22
N LEU A 109 14.52 6.91 22.83
CA LEU A 109 13.85 8.14 23.26
C LEU A 109 13.28 8.93 22.08
N GLU A 110 14.03 9.02 20.99
CA GLU A 110 13.60 9.64 19.75
C GLU A 110 14.11 8.81 18.57
N SER A 111 13.25 8.61 17.56
CA SER A 111 13.64 8.02 16.28
C SER A 111 12.84 8.68 15.16
N CYS A 112 13.41 8.69 13.95
CA CYS A 112 12.73 9.11 12.73
C CYS A 112 12.19 7.86 12.02
N PRO A 113 10.89 7.55 12.15
CA PRO A 113 10.31 6.32 11.64
C PRO A 113 9.83 6.43 10.18
N ALA A 114 10.16 7.50 9.46
CA ALA A 114 9.62 7.81 8.14
C ALA A 114 9.70 6.59 7.21
N ILE A 115 8.54 6.14 6.74
CA ILE A 115 8.39 5.02 5.80
C ILE A 115 7.73 5.57 4.56
N CYS A 116 8.20 5.14 3.40
CA CYS A 116 7.57 5.49 2.14
C CYS A 116 6.80 4.28 1.61
N VAL A 117 5.53 4.48 1.26
CA VAL A 117 4.68 3.47 0.65
C VAL A 117 4.14 4.02 -0.66
N GLY A 118 4.10 3.20 -1.71
CA GLY A 118 3.41 3.58 -2.94
C GLY A 118 3.50 2.52 -4.00
N SER A 119 3.11 2.85 -5.23
CA SER A 119 2.96 1.87 -6.30
C SER A 119 3.72 2.30 -7.55
N ARG A 120 4.10 1.32 -8.36
CA ARG A 120 4.55 1.51 -9.74
C ARG A 120 3.50 0.89 -10.66
N LEU A 121 2.91 1.73 -11.50
CA LEU A 121 1.83 1.41 -12.41
C LEU A 121 2.30 1.70 -13.82
N VAL A 122 1.85 0.89 -14.79
CA VAL A 122 2.33 0.95 -16.18
C VAL A 122 1.17 1.25 -17.12
N ASP A 123 1.44 2.05 -18.15
CA ASP A 123 0.54 2.38 -19.27
C ASP A 123 -0.83 2.88 -18.84
N GLY A 124 -0.92 4.13 -18.35
CA GLY A 124 -2.19 4.70 -17.97
C GLY A 124 -2.14 6.15 -17.51
N GLU A 125 -3.30 6.61 -17.07
CA GLU A 125 -3.52 7.98 -16.61
C GLU A 125 -3.71 8.00 -15.10
N ALA A 126 -3.11 8.97 -14.42
CA ALA A 126 -3.29 9.18 -12.99
C ALA A 126 -4.19 10.39 -12.72
N TYR A 127 -5.02 10.27 -11.70
CA TYR A 127 -5.95 11.30 -11.24
C TYR A 127 -5.84 11.44 -9.73
N SER A 128 -5.84 12.68 -9.23
CA SER A 128 -6.02 12.96 -7.81
C SER A 128 -7.50 13.07 -7.49
N LEU A 129 -7.86 12.58 -6.31
CA LEU A 129 -9.19 12.76 -5.74
C LEU A 129 -9.09 13.67 -4.52
N ASP A 130 -9.96 14.68 -4.45
CA ASP A 130 -10.10 15.56 -3.29
C ASP A 130 -11.59 15.88 -3.08
N GLY A 131 -12.18 15.26 -2.05
CA GLY A 131 -13.62 15.29 -1.82
C GLY A 131 -14.39 14.71 -3.01
N GLU A 132 -15.04 15.57 -3.79
CA GLU A 132 -15.80 15.21 -4.99
C GLU A 132 -15.07 15.59 -6.30
N SER A 133 -13.91 16.23 -6.19
CA SER A 133 -13.10 16.64 -7.34
C SER A 133 -12.21 15.48 -7.80
N CYS A 134 -12.14 15.29 -9.13
CA CYS A 134 -11.23 14.35 -9.78
C CYS A 134 -10.44 15.11 -10.84
N GLN A 135 -9.12 15.21 -10.66
CA GLN A 135 -8.26 16.00 -11.54
C GLN A 135 -7.16 15.12 -12.13
N GLN A 136 -7.02 15.16 -13.45
CA GLN A 136 -5.95 14.44 -14.12
C GLN A 136 -4.58 15.07 -13.78
N ILE A 137 -3.62 14.21 -13.49
CA ILE A 137 -2.24 14.58 -13.26
C ILE A 137 -1.44 14.22 -14.51
N THR A 138 -0.80 15.21 -15.11
CA THR A 138 -0.08 15.04 -16.38
C THR A 138 1.43 15.21 -16.26
N ASN A 139 1.92 15.64 -15.09
CA ASN A 139 3.33 15.94 -14.85
C ASN A 139 3.74 15.46 -13.46
N ALA A 140 5.03 15.22 -13.27
CA ALA A 140 5.57 14.92 -11.96
C ALA A 140 5.28 16.07 -10.98
N CYS A 141 4.75 15.73 -9.81
CA CYS A 141 4.31 16.72 -8.83
C CYS A 141 4.30 16.13 -7.42
N GLU A 142 4.21 17.03 -6.45
CA GLU A 142 3.88 16.69 -5.07
C GLU A 142 2.60 17.45 -4.73
N ILE A 143 1.53 16.73 -4.40
CA ILE A 143 0.20 17.32 -4.24
C ILE A 143 -0.46 16.85 -2.94
N PRO A 144 -1.24 17.71 -2.27
CA PRO A 144 -1.93 17.35 -1.06
C PRO A 144 -3.18 16.52 -1.40
N THR A 145 -3.04 15.20 -1.43
CA THR A 145 -4.17 14.28 -1.55
C THR A 145 -3.89 12.98 -0.79
N SER A 146 -4.98 12.31 -0.44
CA SER A 146 -4.98 11.00 0.22
C SER A 146 -5.44 9.88 -0.73
N ALA A 147 -5.73 10.20 -1.99
CA ALA A 147 -6.38 9.29 -2.92
C ALA A 147 -5.90 9.50 -4.36
N ILE A 148 -5.38 8.45 -4.97
CA ILE A 148 -4.95 8.41 -6.37
C ILE A 148 -5.74 7.36 -7.12
N LEU A 149 -6.41 7.78 -8.19
CA LEU A 149 -7.09 6.90 -9.13
C LEU A 149 -6.23 6.76 -10.38
N PHE A 150 -5.88 5.53 -10.73
CA PHE A 150 -5.13 5.20 -11.93
C PHE A 150 -6.01 4.44 -12.92
N ARG A 151 -6.00 4.87 -14.18
CA ARG A 151 -6.75 4.28 -15.29
C ARG A 151 -5.78 3.67 -16.30
N PRO A 152 -5.61 2.34 -16.32
CA PRO A 152 -4.82 1.66 -17.34
C PRO A 152 -5.39 1.91 -18.74
N ASN A 153 -4.52 2.04 -19.73
CA ASN A 153 -4.92 2.22 -21.12
C ASN A 153 -5.66 0.98 -21.64
N GLY A 154 -6.83 1.20 -22.27
CA GLY A 154 -7.64 0.12 -22.85
C GLY A 154 -8.26 -0.88 -21.85
N GLY A 155 -8.07 -0.70 -20.54
CA GLY A 155 -8.64 -1.57 -19.50
C GLY A 155 -10.06 -1.17 -19.11
N SER A 156 -10.84 -2.15 -18.63
CA SER A 156 -12.18 -1.97 -18.04
C SER A 156 -12.15 -1.77 -16.52
N VAL A 157 -10.97 -1.72 -15.92
CA VAL A 157 -10.78 -1.62 -14.47
C VAL A 157 -9.82 -0.47 -14.17
N SER A 158 -10.13 0.28 -13.13
CA SER A 158 -9.26 1.32 -12.56
C SER A 158 -8.66 0.84 -11.24
N TYR A 159 -7.46 1.32 -10.91
CA TYR A 159 -6.76 1.05 -9.66
C TYR A 159 -6.85 2.29 -8.77
N LEU A 160 -7.44 2.15 -7.60
CA LEU A 160 -7.51 3.19 -6.59
C LEU A 160 -6.49 2.89 -5.49
N GLU A 161 -5.70 3.88 -5.10
CA GLU A 161 -4.81 3.84 -3.95
C GLU A 161 -5.18 4.95 -2.98
N LEU A 162 -5.37 4.57 -1.71
CA LEU A 162 -5.79 5.46 -0.62
C LEU A 162 -4.77 5.37 0.51
N VAL A 163 -4.41 6.51 1.10
CA VAL A 163 -3.76 6.59 2.41
C VAL A 163 -4.72 7.24 3.39
N HIS A 164 -4.71 6.83 4.65
CA HIS A 164 -5.59 7.49 5.62
C HIS A 164 -5.08 8.92 5.89
N PRO A 165 -5.94 9.97 5.87
CA PRO A 165 -5.48 11.36 6.00
C PRO A 165 -4.75 11.71 7.30
N SER A 166 -4.94 10.91 8.36
CA SER A 166 -4.17 11.07 9.62
C SER A 166 -2.72 10.60 9.51
N ASP A 167 -2.40 9.81 8.49
CA ASP A 167 -1.12 9.10 8.38
C ASP A 167 -0.23 9.73 7.32
N ALA A 168 -0.84 10.20 6.21
CA ALA A 168 -0.24 11.09 5.24
C ALA A 168 -1.36 11.83 4.47
N ASN A 169 -1.06 13.03 4.00
CA ASN A 169 -1.94 13.82 3.14
C ASN A 169 -1.20 14.40 1.93
N LEU A 170 0.01 13.93 1.68
CA LEU A 170 0.89 14.39 0.61
C LEU A 170 1.37 13.18 -0.17
N VAL A 171 1.28 13.25 -1.49
CA VAL A 171 1.77 12.22 -2.39
C VAL A 171 2.71 12.83 -3.40
N ARG A 172 3.85 12.18 -3.58
CA ARG A 172 4.74 12.43 -4.70
C ARG A 172 4.38 11.51 -5.84
N ILE A 173 4.32 12.08 -7.03
CA ILE A 173 3.98 11.36 -8.26
C ILE A 173 5.08 11.65 -9.28
N GLU A 174 5.65 10.59 -9.82
CA GLU A 174 6.67 10.66 -10.86
C GLU A 174 6.17 9.95 -12.11
N PHE A 175 6.46 10.53 -13.26
CA PHE A 175 6.15 9.96 -14.57
C PHE A 175 7.43 9.60 -15.29
N SER A 176 7.47 8.41 -15.87
CA SER A 176 8.44 8.02 -16.89
C SER A 176 7.71 7.67 -18.18
N ALA A 177 8.41 7.23 -19.22
CA ALA A 177 7.85 7.04 -20.56
C ALA A 177 6.56 6.19 -20.59
N ASP A 178 6.51 5.16 -19.73
CA ASP A 178 5.43 4.17 -19.65
C ASP A 178 4.97 3.91 -18.21
N GLN A 179 5.49 4.64 -17.20
CA GLN A 179 5.22 4.34 -15.79
C GLN A 179 4.80 5.57 -15.00
N VAL A 180 3.93 5.32 -14.03
CA VAL A 180 3.56 6.25 -12.97
C VAL A 180 4.02 5.63 -11.64
N GLU A 181 4.87 6.35 -10.91
CA GLU A 181 5.21 6.00 -9.53
C GLU A 181 4.50 6.93 -8.56
N THR A 182 3.78 6.37 -7.59
CA THR A 182 3.20 7.09 -6.45
C THR A 182 4.05 6.84 -5.21
N GLN A 183 4.12 7.82 -4.31
CA GLN A 183 4.78 7.66 -3.03
C GLN A 183 4.13 8.54 -1.97
N PHE A 184 3.58 7.90 -0.95
CA PHE A 184 3.16 8.49 0.32
C PHE A 184 4.29 8.35 1.33
N GLU A 185 4.60 9.42 2.04
CA GLU A 185 5.50 9.37 3.21
C GLU A 185 4.66 9.35 4.48
N ILE A 186 4.74 8.27 5.24
CA ILE A 186 4.02 8.09 6.50
C ILE A 186 4.98 8.19 7.68
N PHE A 187 4.45 8.69 8.81
CA PHE A 187 5.18 8.91 10.07
C PHE A 187 6.32 9.95 9.99
N ASN A 188 6.01 11.13 9.46
CA ASN A 188 7.00 12.21 9.32
C ASN A 188 7.40 12.84 10.66
N ASP A 189 6.64 12.60 11.72
CA ASP A 189 6.97 13.08 13.07
C ASP A 189 7.93 12.13 13.80
N ARG A 190 8.62 12.68 14.81
CA ARG A 190 9.40 11.88 15.76
C ARG A 190 8.52 10.89 16.52
N LEU A 191 9.07 9.70 16.74
CA LEU A 191 8.45 8.67 17.57
C LEU A 191 9.07 8.68 18.97
N GLU A 192 8.21 8.91 19.98
CA GLU A 192 8.58 8.81 21.39
C GLU A 192 8.74 7.35 21.83
N LYS A 193 9.54 7.13 22.88
CA LYS A 193 9.79 5.81 23.44
C LYS A 193 8.51 5.09 23.84
N GLY A 194 8.36 3.84 23.41
CA GLY A 194 7.23 2.99 23.81
C GLY A 194 5.93 3.30 23.07
N VAL A 195 5.89 4.32 22.22
CA VAL A 195 4.76 4.60 21.35
C VAL A 195 4.79 3.69 20.13
N ILE A 196 3.63 3.16 19.76
CA ILE A 196 3.42 2.47 18.48
C ILE A 196 2.64 3.42 17.58
N ARG A 197 3.21 3.77 16.42
CA ARG A 197 2.46 4.45 15.35
C ARG A 197 2.01 3.42 14.32
N ARG A 198 0.79 3.61 13.82
CA ARG A 198 0.20 2.77 12.77
C ARG A 198 -0.31 3.65 11.64
N GLY A 199 0.01 3.25 10.43
CA GLY A 199 -0.36 3.92 9.19
C GLY A 199 -1.13 2.94 8.33
N ARG A 200 -2.16 3.41 7.62
CA ARG A 200 -3.02 2.57 6.79
C ARG A 200 -3.05 3.06 5.36
N LEU A 201 -2.91 2.11 4.45
CA LEU A 201 -3.18 2.30 3.03
C LEU A 201 -4.16 1.23 2.57
N ARG A 202 -4.99 1.59 1.59
CA ARG A 202 -5.88 0.65 0.91
C ARG A 202 -5.69 0.79 -0.58
N SER A 203 -5.79 -0.33 -1.28
CA SER A 203 -5.90 -0.35 -2.72
C SER A 203 -7.11 -1.14 -3.16
N HIS A 204 -7.77 -0.67 -4.21
CA HIS A 204 -8.97 -1.28 -4.77
C HIS A 204 -8.88 -1.34 -6.28
N PHE A 205 -9.32 -2.45 -6.85
CA PHE A 205 -9.66 -2.53 -8.26
C PHE A 205 -11.16 -2.31 -8.42
N ILE A 206 -11.53 -1.30 -9.19
CA ILE A 206 -12.91 -0.86 -9.36
C ILE A 206 -13.28 -0.79 -10.85
N ASP A 207 -14.57 -0.94 -11.15
CA ASP A 207 -15.06 -0.88 -12.53
C ASP A 207 -14.86 0.53 -13.11
N ARG A 208 -14.27 0.61 -14.30
CA ARG A 208 -13.94 1.88 -14.96
C ARG A 208 -15.18 2.70 -15.31
N ALA A 209 -16.32 2.04 -15.56
CA ALA A 209 -17.56 2.73 -15.93
C ALA A 209 -18.10 3.67 -14.82
N SER A 210 -17.73 3.42 -13.57
CA SER A 210 -18.21 4.17 -12.39
C SER A 210 -17.08 4.43 -11.39
N ASP A 211 -15.84 4.54 -11.88
CA ASP A 211 -14.65 4.53 -11.03
C ASP A 211 -14.55 5.76 -10.13
N VAL A 212 -14.92 6.95 -10.61
CA VAL A 212 -14.88 8.18 -9.80
C VAL A 212 -15.86 8.10 -8.63
N ASP A 213 -17.12 7.74 -8.89
CA ASP A 213 -18.14 7.64 -7.85
C ASP A 213 -17.78 6.56 -6.82
N SER A 214 -17.35 5.38 -7.31
CA SER A 214 -16.89 4.28 -6.46
C SER A 214 -15.67 4.69 -5.61
N ALA A 215 -14.73 5.43 -6.20
CA ALA A 215 -13.54 5.88 -5.49
C ALA A 215 -13.85 6.92 -4.40
N ILE A 216 -14.79 7.84 -4.66
CA ILE A 216 -15.26 8.80 -3.66
C ILE A 216 -15.95 8.08 -2.49
N GLU A 217 -16.79 7.08 -2.78
CA GLU A 217 -17.45 6.28 -1.75
C GLU A 217 -16.43 5.52 -0.88
N LEU A 218 -15.49 4.80 -1.51
CA LEU A 218 -14.43 4.07 -0.81
C LEU A 218 -13.53 4.99 0.01
N MET A 219 -13.21 6.19 -0.51
CA MET A 219 -12.45 7.19 0.22
C MET A 219 -13.19 7.65 1.47
N ARG A 220 -14.50 7.95 1.37
CA ARG A 220 -15.34 8.34 2.52
C ARG A 220 -15.44 7.21 3.55
N GLU A 221 -15.64 5.98 3.10
CA GLU A 221 -15.67 4.81 3.97
C GLU A 221 -14.34 4.66 4.73
N PHE A 222 -13.22 4.81 4.04
CA PHE A 222 -11.90 4.67 4.66
C PHE A 222 -11.62 5.77 5.68
N GLN A 223 -11.98 7.02 5.36
CA GLN A 223 -11.87 8.16 6.28
C GLN A 223 -12.74 7.99 7.54
N ALA A 224 -13.92 7.41 7.39
CA ALA A 224 -14.81 7.11 8.51
C ALA A 224 -14.38 5.88 9.32
N SER A 225 -13.42 5.09 8.83
CA SER A 225 -13.02 3.84 9.47
C SER A 225 -12.24 4.10 10.78
N PRO A 226 -12.59 3.41 11.89
CA PRO A 226 -11.94 3.64 13.18
C PRO A 226 -10.44 3.33 13.09
N ALA A 227 -9.63 4.06 13.84
CA ALA A 227 -8.19 3.81 13.90
C ALA A 227 -7.90 2.35 14.32
N PRO A 228 -6.83 1.72 13.78
CA PRO A 228 -6.52 0.34 14.09
C PRO A 228 -6.23 0.19 15.59
N LEU A 229 -7.02 -0.66 16.27
CA LEU A 229 -6.92 -0.86 17.71
C LEU A 229 -5.52 -1.32 18.13
N THR A 230 -5.01 -0.74 19.22
CA THR A 230 -3.82 -1.18 19.95
C THR A 230 -4.17 -2.39 20.80
N THR A 231 -4.34 -3.57 20.21
CA THR A 231 -4.35 -4.83 20.97
C THR A 231 -3.01 -5.52 20.85
#